data_AF-A0A167FG04-F1
#
_entry.id   AF-A0A167FG04-F1
#
_cell.length_a   1.000
_cell.length_b   1.000
_cell.length_c   1.000
_cell.angle_alpha   90.00
_cell.angle_beta   90.00
_cell.angle_gamma   90.00
#
_symmetry.space_group_name_H-M   'P 1'
#
loop_
_entity.id
_entity.type
_entity.pdbx_description
1 polymer ?
#
loop_
_entity_poly.entity_id
_entity_poly.type
_entity_poly.pdbx_seq_one_letter_code
_entity_poly.pdbx_strand_id
1 'polypeptide(L)'
;MAAVVLNPPPAPPASPWQVACLNEAPPIHWPIWAEGSIEYRVLADQQREYDLRLGAYWNQLYLAVVRIPLRTAPLADIAHWQQRTRASVNRMGPWNRLDDRLVARYVVHLEEAIFKAADSLPQTAQQAPVRPHGYRLWLRHNPREMMVQNEVTDSIRHSYADATNTLRNCRSPQQMIDELARNRIWPLPWFGDYTHITRPMVQQHLMLRARWIVRTHFSRDMDTVLTSFQGTYLDLLVAKKKVFFEEAYGFVLQEATELLAWHFHEGFPDPLPRRRHSSGSIDWRYVERNVRNNSPLGLINRDHYSSLYIEAIVKPCNLYKPKSLGIPVDRVQAWMAALMDNVNPTFQSHFSQSSVFTLEMAWPMVPILQYAYDYLVISDRAEWPFNNAWIPRALFQQLQVRVDGNFEGKRAPLLTREMLITGRLPMVEGEIKHQYMRHLKAQRDQAVQPSDDEEVSDVYMTDSSGRSNPIRSRPTKRREGTIPRHKLRRKFWQIPTYNLKHFPSLETVKYHGEVRISDAARLPADFILSWGWVVCFYCLKHSPRVGVDR
;
A
#
# COMPACT_ATOMS: atom_id res chain seq x y z
N MET A 1 -9.26 18.93 -69.43
CA MET A 1 -8.22 18.90 -68.39
C MET A 1 -8.68 17.95 -67.29
N ALA A 2 -8.08 16.77 -67.19
CA ALA A 2 -8.42 15.80 -66.15
C ALA A 2 -7.73 16.19 -64.84
N ALA A 3 -8.50 16.33 -63.76
CA ALA A 3 -7.97 16.62 -62.44
C ALA A 3 -7.18 15.41 -61.93
N VAL A 4 -5.87 15.60 -61.75
CA VAL A 4 -4.99 14.62 -61.11
C VAL A 4 -5.37 14.58 -59.63
N VAL A 5 -6.09 13.54 -59.21
CA VAL A 5 -6.27 13.21 -57.80
C VAL A 5 -4.94 12.66 -57.32
N LEU A 6 -4.11 13.53 -56.73
CA LEU A 6 -2.94 13.10 -55.99
C LEU A 6 -3.44 12.34 -54.76
N ASN A 7 -3.21 11.03 -54.74
CA ASN A 7 -3.40 10.23 -53.53
C ASN A 7 -2.64 10.92 -52.39
N PRO A 8 -3.27 11.10 -51.22
CA PRO A 8 -2.56 11.66 -50.07
C PRO A 8 -1.31 10.81 -49.80
N PRO A 9 -0.18 11.43 -49.46
CA PRO A 9 1.03 10.69 -49.14
C PRO A 9 0.73 9.66 -48.04
N PRO A 10 1.31 8.46 -48.12
CA PRO A 10 1.11 7.44 -47.09
C PRO A 10 1.47 8.04 -45.73
N ALA A 11 0.63 7.76 -44.73
CA ALA A 11 0.88 8.21 -43.38
C ALA A 11 2.29 7.77 -42.95
N PRO A 12 3.06 8.64 -42.27
CA PRO A 12 4.39 8.27 -41.80
C PRO A 12 4.30 7.01 -40.92
N PRO A 13 5.30 6.11 -41.00
CA PRO A 13 5.31 4.91 -40.18
C PRO A 13 5.29 5.28 -38.70
N ALA A 14 4.53 4.51 -37.91
CA ALA A 14 4.45 4.69 -36.48
C ALA A 14 5.85 4.62 -35.84
N SER A 15 6.13 5.53 -34.91
CA SER A 15 7.40 5.52 -34.18
C SER A 15 7.52 4.25 -33.32
N PRO A 16 8.74 3.82 -32.94
CA PRO A 16 8.92 2.67 -32.04
C PRO A 16 8.14 2.82 -30.73
N TRP A 17 8.03 4.05 -30.22
CA TRP A 17 7.23 4.38 -29.04
C TRP A 17 5.73 4.13 -29.28
N GLN A 18 5.19 4.58 -30.41
CA GLN A 18 3.78 4.36 -30.77
C GLN A 18 3.47 2.87 -30.91
N VAL A 19 4.37 2.10 -31.53
CA VAL A 19 4.24 0.63 -31.64
C VAL A 19 4.24 -0.02 -30.26
N ALA A 20 5.14 0.38 -29.36
CA ALA A 20 5.18 -0.12 -27.98
C ALA A 20 3.87 0.22 -27.23
N CYS A 21 3.36 1.45 -27.38
CA CYS A 21 2.10 1.86 -26.75
C CYS A 21 0.91 1.04 -27.26
N LEU A 22 0.87 0.67 -28.54
CA LEU A 22 -0.18 -0.18 -29.10
C LEU A 22 -0.09 -1.62 -28.57
N ASN A 23 1.13 -2.15 -28.45
CA ASN A 23 1.36 -3.53 -28.00
C ASN A 23 1.14 -3.71 -26.49
N GLU A 24 1.39 -2.67 -25.69
CA GLU A 24 1.31 -2.73 -24.22
C GLU A 24 0.07 -2.04 -23.65
N ALA A 25 -0.88 -1.62 -24.50
CA ALA A 25 -2.08 -0.93 -24.06
C ALA A 25 -2.84 -1.76 -23.00
N PRO A 26 -3.00 -1.23 -21.77
CA PRO A 26 -3.71 -1.95 -20.73
C PRO A 26 -5.19 -2.04 -21.11
N PRO A 27 -5.88 -3.13 -20.74
CA PRO A 27 -7.32 -3.23 -20.96
C PRO A 27 -8.10 -2.06 -20.37
N ILE A 28 -7.70 -1.58 -19.18
CA ILE A 28 -8.29 -0.44 -18.48
C ILE A 28 -7.15 0.41 -17.93
N HIS A 29 -7.14 1.71 -18.21
CA HIS A 29 -6.19 2.66 -17.65
C HIS A 29 -6.76 3.28 -16.36
N TRP A 30 -6.57 2.58 -15.24
CA TRP A 30 -6.81 3.09 -13.87
C TRP A 30 -5.60 2.80 -12.96
N PRO A 31 -5.40 3.57 -11.86
CA PRO A 31 -4.45 3.24 -10.81
C PRO A 31 -4.73 1.86 -10.20
N ILE A 32 -3.68 1.18 -9.74
CA ILE A 32 -3.77 -0.24 -9.37
C ILE A 32 -4.73 -0.50 -8.20
N TRP A 33 -4.94 0.46 -7.30
CA TRP A 33 -5.88 0.30 -6.18
C TRP A 33 -7.31 0.02 -6.68
N ALA A 34 -7.66 0.50 -7.87
CA ALA A 34 -8.99 0.34 -8.43
C ALA A 34 -9.25 -1.09 -8.94
N GLU A 35 -8.18 -1.85 -9.20
CA GLU A 35 -8.27 -3.27 -9.61
C GLU A 35 -8.76 -4.19 -8.47
N GLY A 36 -8.54 -3.80 -7.20
CA GLY A 36 -8.85 -4.62 -6.04
C GLY A 36 -7.97 -5.88 -5.92
N SER A 37 -8.21 -6.69 -4.88
CA SER A 37 -7.45 -7.92 -4.65
C SER A 37 -7.84 -9.04 -5.62
N ILE A 38 -6.85 -9.85 -6.02
CA ILE A 38 -6.89 -10.92 -7.07
C ILE A 38 -8.02 -11.95 -6.99
N GLU A 39 -8.83 -12.00 -5.92
CA GLU A 39 -10.11 -12.74 -5.93
C GLU A 39 -11.00 -12.40 -7.15
N TYR A 40 -10.71 -11.31 -7.87
CA TYR A 40 -11.44 -10.87 -9.06
C TYR A 40 -10.72 -11.09 -10.41
N ARG A 41 -9.51 -11.66 -10.51
CA ARG A 41 -8.74 -11.62 -11.78
C ARG A 41 -8.97 -12.75 -12.78
N VAL A 42 -9.79 -13.76 -12.47
CA VAL A 42 -10.41 -14.59 -13.53
C VAL A 42 -11.67 -13.86 -13.99
N LEU A 43 -11.50 -12.71 -14.64
CA LEU A 43 -12.61 -11.92 -15.14
C LEU A 43 -13.26 -12.70 -16.30
N ALA A 44 -14.46 -13.23 -16.08
CA ALA A 44 -15.34 -13.58 -17.19
C ALA A 44 -15.61 -12.32 -18.03
N ASP A 45 -15.81 -12.46 -19.34
CA ASP A 45 -15.92 -11.34 -20.30
C ASP A 45 -16.89 -10.22 -19.86
N GLN A 46 -17.98 -10.59 -19.18
CA GLN A 46 -18.98 -9.65 -18.64
C GLN A 46 -18.44 -8.73 -17.54
N GLN A 47 -17.58 -9.23 -16.65
CA GLN A 47 -16.99 -8.42 -15.57
C GLN A 47 -15.99 -7.43 -16.15
N ARG A 48 -15.23 -7.85 -17.18
CA ARG A 48 -14.31 -6.97 -17.91
C ARG A 48 -15.06 -5.82 -18.59
N GLU A 49 -16.17 -6.09 -19.26
CA GLU A 49 -17.01 -5.05 -19.88
C GLU A 49 -17.60 -4.08 -18.85
N TYR A 50 -18.01 -4.58 -17.69
CA TYR A 50 -18.46 -3.74 -16.58
C TYR A 50 -17.34 -2.82 -16.08
N ASP A 51 -16.14 -3.35 -15.82
CA ASP A 51 -15.02 -2.57 -15.30
C ASP A 51 -14.51 -1.55 -16.35
N LEU A 52 -14.56 -1.89 -17.64
CA LEU A 52 -14.30 -0.94 -18.75
C LEU A 52 -15.25 0.26 -18.71
N ARG A 53 -16.56 0.01 -18.58
CA ARG A 53 -17.57 1.08 -18.48
C ARG A 53 -17.37 1.91 -17.22
N LEU A 54 -17.11 1.25 -16.08
CA LEU A 54 -16.88 1.92 -14.81
C LEU A 54 -15.63 2.82 -14.85
N GLY A 55 -14.53 2.35 -15.45
CA GLY A 55 -13.30 3.12 -15.63
C GLY A 55 -13.50 4.34 -16.54
N ALA A 56 -14.20 4.18 -17.66
CA ALA A 56 -14.55 5.30 -18.54
C ALA A 56 -15.43 6.34 -17.82
N TYR A 57 -16.40 5.86 -17.03
CA TYR A 57 -17.28 6.73 -16.24
C TYR A 57 -16.52 7.47 -15.14
N TRP A 58 -15.63 6.78 -14.44
CA TRP A 58 -14.80 7.37 -13.39
C TRP A 58 -13.94 8.53 -13.92
N ASN A 59 -13.29 8.35 -15.07
CA ASN A 59 -12.55 9.43 -15.75
C ASN A 59 -13.45 10.62 -16.10
N GLN A 60 -14.67 10.37 -16.60
CA GLN A 60 -15.63 11.44 -16.89
C GLN A 60 -16.07 12.19 -15.64
N LEU A 61 -16.24 11.50 -14.51
CA LEU A 61 -16.57 12.14 -13.23
C LEU A 61 -15.42 13.00 -12.72
N TYR A 62 -14.17 12.55 -12.82
CA TYR A 62 -13.03 13.40 -12.47
C TYR A 62 -12.96 14.67 -13.33
N LEU A 63 -13.16 14.54 -14.64
CA LEU A 63 -13.25 15.69 -15.54
C LEU A 63 -14.37 16.66 -15.13
N ALA A 64 -15.50 16.15 -14.65
CA ALA A 64 -16.58 16.96 -14.11
C ALA A 64 -16.15 17.68 -12.82
N VAL A 65 -15.51 16.97 -11.88
CA VAL A 65 -15.02 17.53 -10.61
C VAL A 65 -14.04 18.67 -10.80
N VAL A 66 -12.98 18.46 -11.59
CA VAL A 66 -11.93 19.49 -11.76
C VAL A 66 -12.42 20.73 -12.51
N ARG A 67 -13.65 20.67 -13.06
CA ARG A 67 -14.30 21.74 -13.82
C ARG A 67 -15.57 22.27 -13.16
N ILE A 68 -15.82 21.95 -11.89
CA ILE A 68 -16.96 22.52 -11.17
C ILE A 68 -16.87 24.06 -11.25
N PRO A 69 -17.89 24.73 -11.81
CA PRO A 69 -17.88 26.17 -11.94
C PRO A 69 -18.06 26.84 -10.58
N LEU A 70 -17.55 28.06 -10.45
CA LEU A 70 -17.86 28.90 -9.29
C LEU A 70 -19.33 29.30 -9.35
N ARG A 71 -19.96 29.51 -8.19
CA ARG A 71 -21.35 30.01 -8.11
C ARG A 71 -21.56 31.36 -8.82
N THR A 72 -20.48 32.13 -8.95
CA THR A 72 -20.45 33.44 -9.61
C THR A 72 -20.14 33.37 -11.10
N ALA A 73 -19.90 32.17 -11.65
CA ALA A 73 -19.66 32.01 -13.09
C ALA A 73 -20.92 32.37 -13.91
N PRO A 74 -20.76 32.74 -15.18
CA PRO A 74 -21.90 32.98 -16.07
C PRO A 74 -22.88 31.80 -16.08
N LEU A 75 -24.18 32.09 -16.08
CA LEU A 75 -25.23 31.05 -16.09
C LEU A 75 -25.10 30.10 -17.28
N ALA A 76 -24.62 30.58 -18.43
CA ALA A 76 -24.35 29.75 -19.60
C ALA A 76 -23.27 28.69 -19.34
N ASP A 77 -22.20 29.04 -18.61
CA ASP A 77 -21.11 28.12 -18.29
C ASP A 77 -21.54 27.08 -17.26
N ILE A 78 -22.31 27.52 -16.26
CA ILE A 78 -22.93 26.63 -15.27
C ILE A 78 -23.86 25.63 -15.97
N ALA A 79 -24.71 26.13 -16.87
CA ALA A 79 -25.64 25.29 -17.61
C ALA A 79 -24.94 24.29 -18.53
N HIS A 80 -23.88 24.73 -19.22
CA HIS A 80 -23.06 23.87 -20.07
C HIS A 80 -22.37 22.76 -19.25
N TRP A 81 -21.78 23.10 -18.10
CA TRP A 81 -21.19 22.10 -17.21
C TRP A 81 -22.25 21.10 -16.70
N GLN A 82 -23.40 21.57 -16.21
CA GLN A 82 -24.48 20.70 -15.74
C GLN A 82 -25.00 19.78 -16.85
N GLN A 83 -25.16 20.28 -18.09
CA GLN A 83 -25.57 19.48 -19.25
C GLN A 83 -24.57 18.39 -19.57
N ARG A 84 -23.27 18.70 -19.59
CA ARG A 84 -22.20 17.72 -19.86
C ARG A 84 -22.12 16.67 -18.76
N THR A 85 -22.20 17.08 -17.50
CA THR A 85 -22.17 16.17 -16.35
C THR A 85 -23.37 15.22 -16.40
N ARG A 86 -24.57 15.74 -16.67
CA ARG A 86 -25.79 14.93 -16.84
C ARG A 86 -25.64 13.94 -18.01
N ALA A 87 -25.04 14.35 -19.13
CA ALA A 87 -24.79 13.45 -20.26
C ALA A 87 -23.86 12.29 -19.88
N SER A 88 -22.81 12.54 -19.09
CA SER A 88 -21.92 11.50 -18.58
C SER A 88 -22.65 10.52 -17.65
N VAL A 89 -23.46 11.03 -16.71
CA VAL A 89 -24.26 10.22 -15.78
C VAL A 89 -25.27 9.35 -16.54
N ASN A 90 -25.96 9.92 -17.52
CA ASN A 90 -26.92 9.19 -18.34
C ASN A 90 -26.25 8.12 -19.22
N ARG A 91 -25.03 8.38 -19.72
CA ARG A 91 -24.27 7.42 -20.54
C ARG A 91 -23.85 6.18 -19.77
N MET A 92 -23.54 6.30 -18.48
CA MET A 92 -23.25 5.13 -17.63
C MET A 92 -24.47 4.20 -17.51
N GLY A 93 -25.68 4.77 -17.50
CA GLY A 93 -26.91 4.00 -17.39
C GLY A 93 -27.08 3.30 -16.03
N PRO A 94 -27.87 2.21 -15.97
CA PRO A 94 -28.03 1.40 -14.77
C PRO A 94 -26.74 0.62 -14.50
N TRP A 95 -26.15 0.83 -13.33
CA TRP A 95 -24.99 0.08 -12.87
C TRP A 95 -25.10 -0.24 -11.38
N ASN A 96 -24.37 -1.27 -10.93
CA ASN A 96 -24.51 -1.81 -9.59
C ASN A 96 -23.88 -0.89 -8.53
N ARG A 97 -24.63 0.10 -8.05
CA ARG A 97 -24.22 0.99 -6.94
C ARG A 97 -24.19 0.29 -5.57
N LEU A 98 -24.57 -0.99 -5.50
CA LEU A 98 -24.43 -1.85 -4.31
C LEU A 98 -23.13 -2.68 -4.34
N ASP A 99 -22.36 -2.62 -5.43
CA ASP A 99 -21.01 -3.20 -5.49
C ASP A 99 -20.16 -2.64 -4.34
N ASP A 100 -19.57 -3.55 -3.56
CA ASP A 100 -18.82 -3.26 -2.34
C ASP A 100 -17.31 -3.12 -2.59
N ARG A 101 -16.85 -3.33 -3.83
CA ARG A 101 -15.46 -3.07 -4.23
C ARG A 101 -15.14 -1.60 -4.02
N LEU A 102 -13.90 -1.33 -3.57
CA LEU A 102 -13.48 0.03 -3.18
C LEU A 102 -13.64 1.03 -4.32
N VAL A 103 -13.38 0.63 -5.58
CA VAL A 103 -13.58 1.48 -6.76
C VAL A 103 -15.04 1.85 -6.99
N ALA A 104 -15.96 0.90 -6.86
CA ALA A 104 -17.40 1.18 -7.02
C ALA A 104 -17.86 2.14 -5.93
N ARG A 105 -17.41 1.93 -4.68
CA ARG A 105 -17.70 2.85 -3.58
C ARG A 105 -17.12 4.24 -3.83
N TYR A 106 -15.90 4.32 -4.37
CA TYR A 106 -15.28 5.59 -4.73
C TYR A 106 -16.09 6.35 -5.79
N VAL A 107 -16.54 5.65 -6.84
CA VAL A 107 -17.39 6.23 -7.89
C VAL A 107 -18.73 6.72 -7.31
N VAL A 108 -19.39 5.96 -6.42
CA VAL A 108 -20.64 6.40 -5.77
C VAL A 108 -20.45 7.69 -4.95
N HIS A 109 -19.35 7.82 -4.21
CA HIS A 109 -19.07 9.05 -3.46
C HIS A 109 -18.68 10.22 -4.36
N LEU A 110 -18.03 9.94 -5.50
CA LEU A 110 -17.73 10.94 -6.51
C LEU A 110 -18.99 11.44 -7.22
N GLU A 111 -19.93 10.55 -7.56
CA GLU A 111 -21.28 10.88 -8.05
C GLU A 111 -21.98 11.82 -7.05
N GLU A 112 -22.04 11.45 -5.78
CA GLU A 112 -22.69 12.25 -4.75
C GLU A 112 -22.07 13.63 -4.59
N ALA A 113 -20.73 13.74 -4.65
CA ALA A 113 -20.06 15.02 -4.56
C ALA A 113 -20.42 15.94 -5.75
N ILE A 114 -20.47 15.38 -6.96
CA ILE A 114 -20.89 16.10 -8.17
C ILE A 114 -22.36 16.52 -8.07
N PHE A 115 -23.25 15.64 -7.59
CA PHE A 115 -24.66 15.96 -7.43
C PHE A 115 -24.87 17.08 -6.44
N LYS A 116 -24.22 17.03 -5.26
CA LYS A 116 -24.24 18.12 -4.30
C LYS A 116 -23.73 19.43 -4.89
N ALA A 117 -22.65 19.38 -5.67
CA ALA A 117 -22.15 20.58 -6.35
C ALA A 117 -23.20 21.14 -7.32
N ALA A 118 -23.78 20.29 -8.17
CA ALA A 118 -24.78 20.67 -9.15
C ALA A 118 -26.06 21.25 -8.53
N ASP A 119 -26.54 20.66 -7.44
CA ASP A 119 -27.72 21.11 -6.69
C ASP A 119 -27.49 22.47 -6.01
N SER A 120 -26.22 22.82 -5.75
CA SER A 120 -25.84 24.04 -5.07
C SER A 120 -25.56 25.23 -5.98
N LEU A 121 -25.50 24.98 -7.30
CA LEU A 121 -25.28 26.00 -8.32
C LEU A 121 -26.61 26.64 -8.73
N PRO A 122 -26.62 27.92 -9.14
CA PRO A 122 -27.80 28.55 -9.74
C PRO A 122 -28.37 27.73 -10.90
N GLN A 123 -29.69 27.55 -10.92
CA GLN A 123 -30.40 26.80 -11.97
C GLN A 123 -31.56 27.64 -12.52
N THR A 124 -31.85 27.45 -13.81
CA THR A 124 -33.07 27.99 -14.43
C THR A 124 -34.22 26.99 -14.29
N ALA A 125 -35.47 27.47 -14.25
CA ALA A 125 -36.64 26.61 -14.03
C ALA A 125 -36.83 25.48 -15.08
N GLN A 126 -36.23 25.62 -16.26
CA GLN A 126 -36.33 24.64 -17.36
C GLN A 126 -35.20 23.59 -17.34
N GLN A 127 -34.28 23.68 -16.38
CA GLN A 127 -33.07 22.87 -16.40
C GLN A 127 -33.27 21.53 -15.67
N ALA A 128 -33.16 20.42 -16.41
CA ALA A 128 -33.31 19.10 -15.80
C ALA A 128 -32.12 18.78 -14.85
N PRO A 129 -32.38 18.17 -13.68
CA PRO A 129 -31.37 17.91 -12.67
C PRO A 129 -30.28 16.96 -13.16
N VAL A 130 -29.07 17.11 -12.62
CA VAL A 130 -27.95 16.18 -12.87
C VAL A 130 -28.17 14.88 -12.10
N ARG A 131 -28.69 14.96 -10.87
CA ARG A 131 -28.97 13.80 -10.03
C ARG A 131 -30.13 12.99 -10.62
N PRO A 132 -29.96 11.67 -10.86
CA PRO A 132 -31.04 10.81 -11.32
C PRO A 132 -32.21 10.78 -10.32
N HIS A 133 -33.44 10.71 -10.84
CA HIS A 133 -34.62 10.58 -10.00
C HIS A 133 -34.54 9.27 -9.18
N GLY A 134 -34.78 9.37 -7.87
CA GLY A 134 -34.74 8.21 -6.97
C GLY A 134 -33.33 7.73 -6.59
N TYR A 135 -32.27 8.47 -6.94
CA TYR A 135 -30.90 8.16 -6.48
C TYR A 135 -30.81 8.08 -4.95
N ARG A 136 -30.19 7.01 -4.45
CA ARG A 136 -29.98 6.77 -3.02
C ARG A 136 -28.53 6.35 -2.78
N LEU A 137 -27.94 6.92 -1.72
CA LEU A 137 -26.69 6.44 -1.16
C LEU A 137 -26.95 5.19 -0.32
N TRP A 138 -26.43 4.06 -0.80
CA TRP A 138 -26.50 2.76 -0.13
C TRP A 138 -25.26 2.48 0.73
N LEU A 139 -25.32 1.43 1.55
CA LEU A 139 -24.21 0.92 2.38
C LEU A 139 -23.64 1.88 3.42
N ARG A 140 -24.37 2.94 3.82
CA ARG A 140 -23.91 3.96 4.80
C ARG A 140 -23.37 3.42 6.14
N HIS A 141 -23.70 2.18 6.50
CA HIS A 141 -23.24 1.51 7.70
C HIS A 141 -21.89 0.78 7.53
N ASN A 142 -21.39 0.62 6.30
CA ASN A 142 -20.10 -0.02 6.06
C ASN A 142 -18.98 0.95 6.46
N PRO A 143 -18.05 0.54 7.36
CA PRO A 143 -16.98 1.40 7.85
C PRO A 143 -16.04 1.90 6.73
N ARG A 144 -15.94 1.18 5.60
CA ARG A 144 -15.18 1.63 4.42
C ARG A 144 -15.81 2.84 3.73
N GLU A 145 -17.11 3.07 3.88
CA GLU A 145 -17.77 4.25 3.28
C GLU A 145 -17.17 5.55 3.77
N MET A 146 -16.92 5.67 5.07
CA MET A 146 -16.39 6.90 5.64
C MET A 146 -14.98 7.18 5.14
N MET A 147 -14.15 6.15 5.03
CA MET A 147 -12.79 6.26 4.49
C MET A 147 -12.83 6.73 3.02
N VAL A 148 -13.67 6.10 2.20
CA VAL A 148 -13.81 6.46 0.77
C VAL A 148 -14.40 7.87 0.61
N GLN A 149 -15.43 8.21 1.38
CA GLN A 149 -16.05 9.53 1.38
C GLN A 149 -15.03 10.62 1.73
N ASN A 150 -14.21 10.38 2.75
CA ASN A 150 -13.14 11.30 3.14
C ASN A 150 -12.12 11.43 2.02
N GLU A 151 -11.71 10.32 1.40
CA GLU A 151 -10.73 10.35 0.32
C GLU A 151 -11.25 11.07 -0.93
N VAL A 152 -12.52 10.91 -1.29
CA VAL A 152 -13.16 11.71 -2.36
C VAL A 152 -13.17 13.19 -2.00
N THR A 153 -13.56 13.52 -0.77
CA THR A 153 -13.60 14.91 -0.29
C THR A 153 -12.21 15.55 -0.33
N ASP A 154 -11.19 14.84 0.13
CA ASP A 154 -9.80 15.31 0.13
C ASP A 154 -9.24 15.37 -1.30
N SER A 155 -9.62 14.45 -2.20
CA SER A 155 -9.27 14.52 -3.63
C SER A 155 -9.86 15.77 -4.30
N ILE A 156 -11.09 16.17 -3.95
CA ILE A 156 -11.71 17.42 -4.46
C ILE A 156 -11.01 18.64 -3.85
N ARG A 157 -10.66 18.60 -2.56
CA ARG A 157 -9.90 19.70 -1.94
C ARG A 157 -8.53 19.85 -2.60
N HIS A 158 -7.87 18.75 -2.92
CA HIS A 158 -6.56 18.68 -3.59
C HIS A 158 -6.51 19.50 -4.87
N SER A 159 -7.61 19.52 -5.65
CA SER A 159 -7.60 20.23 -6.93
C SER A 159 -7.43 21.74 -6.79
N TYR A 160 -7.82 22.32 -5.65
CA TYR A 160 -7.73 23.76 -5.37
C TYR A 160 -6.73 24.11 -4.26
N ALA A 161 -6.12 23.11 -3.62
CA ALA A 161 -5.20 23.32 -2.51
C ALA A 161 -3.87 23.95 -2.95
N ASP A 162 -3.28 24.73 -2.05
CA ASP A 162 -1.89 25.16 -2.18
C ASP A 162 -0.96 24.00 -1.81
N ALA A 163 -0.25 23.48 -2.82
CA ALA A 163 0.61 22.32 -2.69
C ALA A 163 1.69 22.53 -1.61
N THR A 164 2.32 23.70 -1.58
CA THR A 164 3.40 23.99 -0.62
C THR A 164 2.89 23.92 0.81
N ASN A 165 1.82 24.66 1.12
CA ASN A 165 1.27 24.71 2.47
C ASN A 165 0.70 23.35 2.89
N THR A 166 0.08 22.62 1.96
CA THR A 166 -0.46 21.28 2.24
C THR A 166 0.65 20.30 2.61
N LEU A 167 1.72 20.22 1.80
CA LEU A 167 2.85 19.32 2.05
C LEU A 167 3.60 19.68 3.34
N ARG A 168 3.76 20.98 3.65
CA ARG A 168 4.38 21.44 4.92
C ARG A 168 3.58 21.04 6.15
N ASN A 169 2.25 20.97 6.03
CA ASN A 169 1.35 20.67 7.14
C ASN A 169 1.11 19.17 7.32
N CYS A 170 1.67 18.31 6.46
CA CYS A 170 1.61 16.86 6.62
C CYS A 170 2.32 16.43 7.91
N ARG A 171 1.65 15.58 8.70
CA ARG A 171 2.12 15.13 10.03
C ARG A 171 2.69 13.71 10.02
N SER A 172 2.53 12.97 8.92
CA SER A 172 3.06 11.62 8.74
C SER A 172 3.56 11.42 7.30
N PRO A 173 4.46 10.43 7.06
CA PRO A 173 4.89 10.10 5.71
C PRO A 173 3.73 9.63 4.83
N GLN A 174 2.81 8.83 5.40
CA GLN A 174 1.64 8.33 4.67
C GLN A 174 0.72 9.47 4.26
N GLN A 175 0.50 10.47 5.13
CA GLN A 175 -0.31 11.64 4.77
C GLN A 175 0.28 12.38 3.57
N MET A 176 1.62 12.55 3.53
CA MET A 176 2.29 13.20 2.41
C MET A 176 2.14 12.39 1.11
N ILE A 177 2.30 11.07 1.18
CA ILE A 177 2.08 10.18 0.04
C ILE A 177 0.64 10.27 -0.45
N ASP A 178 -0.33 10.28 0.45
CA ASP A 178 -1.75 10.34 0.10
C ASP A 178 -2.10 11.67 -0.60
N GLU A 179 -1.56 12.81 -0.12
CA GLU A 179 -1.69 14.09 -0.84
C GLU A 179 -1.09 14.01 -2.24
N LEU A 180 0.13 13.49 -2.39
CA LEU A 180 0.76 13.36 -3.71
C LEU A 180 -0.02 12.40 -4.63
N ALA A 181 -0.55 11.30 -4.09
CA ALA A 181 -1.34 10.32 -4.83
C ALA A 181 -2.68 10.86 -5.33
N ARG A 182 -3.21 11.93 -4.71
CA ARG A 182 -4.43 12.60 -5.19
C ARG A 182 -4.26 13.33 -6.50
N ASN A 183 -3.04 13.43 -7.05
CA ASN A 183 -2.78 13.84 -8.42
C ASN A 183 -3.62 13.08 -9.47
N ARG A 184 -4.06 11.86 -9.16
CA ARG A 184 -5.03 11.09 -9.96
C ARG A 184 -6.36 11.80 -10.24
N ILE A 185 -6.72 12.85 -9.47
CA ILE A 185 -7.88 13.70 -9.75
C ILE A 185 -7.79 14.36 -11.15
N TRP A 186 -6.59 14.49 -11.69
CA TRP A 186 -6.33 14.92 -13.07
C TRP A 186 -5.94 13.71 -13.91
N PRO A 187 -6.91 12.91 -14.40
CA PRO A 187 -6.61 11.70 -15.13
C PRO A 187 -5.83 12.02 -16.41
N LEU A 188 -4.84 11.18 -16.72
CA LEU A 188 -4.17 11.16 -18.01
C LEU A 188 -4.66 9.93 -18.79
N PRO A 189 -4.84 10.03 -20.12
CA PRO A 189 -5.18 8.86 -20.90
C PRO A 189 -3.97 7.92 -21.07
N TRP A 190 -4.15 6.78 -21.72
CA TRP A 190 -3.01 6.01 -22.21
C TRP A 190 -2.20 6.85 -23.22
N PHE A 191 -0.90 6.61 -23.31
CA PHE A 191 -0.03 7.35 -24.24
C PHE A 191 -0.55 7.27 -25.67
N GLY A 192 -0.64 8.43 -26.33
CA GLY A 192 -1.18 8.55 -27.68
C GLY A 192 -2.71 8.44 -27.81
N ASP A 193 -3.45 8.05 -26.78
CA ASP A 193 -4.92 7.92 -26.83
C ASP A 193 -5.61 9.22 -26.38
N TYR A 194 -6.03 10.03 -27.35
CA TYR A 194 -6.72 11.30 -27.09
C TYR A 194 -8.24 11.23 -27.32
N THR A 195 -8.83 10.03 -27.35
CA THR A 195 -10.25 9.81 -27.64
C THR A 195 -11.18 10.48 -26.62
N HIS A 196 -10.79 10.47 -25.35
CA HIS A 196 -11.61 10.98 -24.23
C HIS A 196 -11.04 12.24 -23.58
N ILE A 197 -9.74 12.48 -23.70
CA ILE A 197 -9.04 13.64 -23.12
C ILE A 197 -8.17 14.26 -24.23
N THR A 198 -8.49 15.49 -24.63
CA THR A 198 -7.78 16.15 -25.73
C THR A 198 -6.36 16.54 -25.32
N ARG A 199 -5.44 16.64 -26.28
CA ARG A 199 -4.05 17.04 -26.04
C ARG A 199 -3.90 18.34 -25.20
N PRO A 200 -4.67 19.43 -25.43
CA PRO A 200 -4.62 20.60 -24.55
C PRO A 200 -5.02 20.32 -23.10
N MET A 201 -5.99 19.42 -22.89
CA MET A 201 -6.40 19.01 -21.54
C MET A 201 -5.30 18.18 -20.85
N VAL A 202 -4.66 17.27 -21.59
CA VAL A 202 -3.50 16.52 -21.10
C VAL A 202 -2.39 17.48 -20.65
N GLN A 203 -2.04 18.49 -21.48
CA GLN A 203 -1.05 19.48 -21.09
C GLN A 203 -1.43 20.21 -19.80
N GLN A 204 -2.68 20.64 -19.66
CA GLN A 204 -3.16 21.27 -18.42
C GLN A 204 -3.03 20.34 -17.22
N HIS A 205 -3.43 19.08 -17.35
CA HIS A 205 -3.35 18.07 -16.28
C HIS A 205 -1.90 17.78 -15.89
N LEU A 206 -0.98 17.67 -16.86
CA LEU A 206 0.45 17.50 -16.61
C LEU A 206 1.00 18.64 -15.75
N MET A 207 0.65 19.89 -16.04
CA MET A 207 1.08 21.04 -15.25
C MET A 207 0.48 21.03 -13.84
N LEU A 208 -0.80 20.64 -13.72
CA LEU A 208 -1.47 20.55 -12.42
C LEU A 208 -0.90 19.44 -11.53
N ARG A 209 -0.51 18.30 -12.10
CA ARG A 209 0.20 17.22 -11.38
C ARG A 209 1.62 17.68 -11.01
N ALA A 210 2.34 18.29 -11.95
CA ALA A 210 3.73 18.72 -11.76
C ALA A 210 3.92 19.74 -10.62
N ARG A 211 2.92 20.60 -10.37
CA ARG A 211 2.94 21.61 -9.30
C ARG A 211 3.18 21.02 -7.89
N TRP A 212 2.89 19.74 -7.69
CA TRP A 212 3.09 19.06 -6.41
C TRP A 212 4.53 18.58 -6.22
N ILE A 213 5.28 18.38 -7.32
CA ILE A 213 6.67 17.94 -7.31
C ILE A 213 7.61 19.15 -7.41
N VAL A 214 7.45 19.94 -8.48
CA VAL A 214 8.30 21.09 -8.84
C VAL A 214 7.49 22.37 -8.83
N ARG A 215 8.15 23.46 -8.43
CA ARG A 215 7.59 24.81 -8.51
C ARG A 215 7.47 25.21 -9.97
N THR A 216 6.29 24.99 -10.53
CA THR A 216 5.90 25.50 -11.84
C THR A 216 5.25 26.87 -11.65
N HIS A 217 5.86 27.93 -12.18
CA HIS A 217 5.21 29.24 -12.24
C HIS A 217 4.16 29.21 -13.35
N PHE A 218 2.87 29.31 -12.98
CA PHE A 218 1.80 29.61 -13.92
C PHE A 218 0.96 30.76 -13.38
N SER A 219 1.00 31.90 -14.06
CA SER A 219 0.03 32.97 -13.87
C SER A 219 -1.27 32.60 -14.57
N ARG A 220 -2.41 32.95 -13.98
CA ARG A 220 -3.73 32.84 -14.64
C ARG A 220 -3.92 33.88 -15.75
N ASP A 221 -3.12 34.94 -15.71
CA ASP A 221 -3.00 35.94 -16.77
C ASP A 221 -1.59 35.86 -17.37
N MET A 222 -1.48 35.61 -18.67
CA MET A 222 -0.20 35.36 -19.38
C MET A 222 0.81 36.54 -19.37
N ASP A 223 0.58 37.63 -18.63
CA ASP A 223 1.35 38.88 -18.74
C ASP A 223 1.99 39.41 -17.45
N THR A 224 1.96 38.70 -16.32
CA THR A 224 2.66 39.22 -15.12
C THR A 224 3.34 38.14 -14.29
N VAL A 225 4.68 38.14 -14.34
CA VAL A 225 5.54 37.29 -13.51
C VAL A 225 5.63 37.89 -12.12
N LEU A 226 4.81 37.42 -11.19
CA LEU A 226 5.02 37.69 -9.76
C LEU A 226 6.11 36.75 -9.21
N THR A 227 7.28 37.32 -8.97
CA THR A 227 8.40 36.71 -8.27
C THR A 227 8.17 36.70 -6.76
N SER A 228 7.42 35.72 -6.22
CA SER A 228 7.55 35.35 -4.80
C SER A 228 6.93 33.98 -4.45
N PHE A 229 7.51 33.35 -3.42
CA PHE A 229 7.07 32.18 -2.62
C PHE A 229 7.40 30.73 -3.06
N GLN A 230 8.51 30.24 -2.50
CA GLN A 230 8.75 28.97 -1.79
C GLN A 230 7.94 27.71 -2.19
N GLY A 231 8.63 26.61 -2.57
CA GLY A 231 8.53 25.38 -1.76
C GLY A 231 7.66 24.17 -2.18
N THR A 232 7.61 23.70 -3.44
CA THR A 232 6.99 22.38 -3.77
C THR A 232 7.82 21.21 -3.19
N TYR A 233 7.50 19.93 -3.40
CA TYR A 233 8.23 18.82 -2.74
C TYR A 233 9.78 18.90 -2.87
N LEU A 234 10.29 19.13 -4.09
CA LEU A 234 11.74 19.24 -4.31
C LEU A 234 12.36 20.48 -3.66
N ASP A 235 11.63 21.57 -3.54
CA ASP A 235 12.12 22.77 -2.87
C ASP A 235 12.16 22.56 -1.34
N LEU A 236 11.18 21.82 -0.77
CA LEU A 236 11.21 21.41 0.66
C LEU A 236 12.42 20.52 0.95
N LEU A 237 12.74 19.63 0.01
CA LEU A 237 13.91 18.76 0.06
C LEU A 237 15.23 19.56 0.07
N VAL A 238 15.39 20.49 -0.88
CA VAL A 238 16.59 21.34 -1.00
C VAL A 238 16.75 22.24 0.23
N ALA A 239 15.66 22.79 0.76
CA ALA A 239 15.66 23.65 1.95
C ALA A 239 15.98 22.89 3.26
N LYS A 240 16.27 21.58 3.20
CA LYS A 240 16.50 20.69 4.35
C LYS A 240 15.39 20.73 5.40
N LYS A 241 14.18 21.19 5.03
CA LYS A 241 12.98 21.14 5.88
C LYS A 241 12.38 19.73 5.87
N LYS A 242 13.25 18.73 6.04
CA LYS A 242 13.00 17.32 5.78
C LYS A 242 11.98 16.79 6.78
N VAL A 243 10.75 16.61 6.32
CA VAL A 243 9.79 15.74 6.98
C VAL A 243 9.41 14.68 5.94
N PHE A 244 9.80 13.42 6.17
CA PHE A 244 9.38 12.22 5.42
C PHE A 244 9.99 11.93 4.02
N PHE A 245 11.17 12.46 3.71
CA PHE A 245 11.82 12.23 2.41
C PHE A 245 12.03 10.74 2.07
N GLU A 246 12.56 9.95 3.00
CA GLU A 246 12.95 8.55 2.75
C GLU A 246 11.76 7.67 2.34
N GLU A 247 10.57 7.99 2.88
CA GLU A 247 9.34 7.25 2.61
C GLU A 247 8.60 7.73 1.36
N ALA A 248 8.50 9.05 1.17
CA ALA A 248 7.78 9.62 0.02
C ALA A 248 8.59 9.59 -1.29
N TYR A 249 9.90 9.33 -1.21
CA TYR A 249 10.82 9.37 -2.34
C TYR A 249 10.38 8.49 -3.51
N GLY A 250 10.04 7.22 -3.26
CA GLY A 250 9.65 6.30 -4.31
C GLY A 250 8.40 6.75 -5.06
N PHE A 251 7.39 7.23 -4.33
CA PHE A 251 6.19 7.77 -4.97
C PHE A 251 6.50 8.97 -5.86
N VAL A 252 7.29 9.94 -5.35
CA VAL A 252 7.64 11.16 -6.10
C VAL A 252 8.42 10.84 -7.36
N LEU A 253 9.34 9.88 -7.30
CA LEU A 253 10.11 9.44 -8.45
C LEU A 253 9.24 8.76 -9.51
N GLN A 254 8.26 7.93 -9.13
CA GLN A 254 7.31 7.35 -10.07
C GLN A 254 6.47 8.42 -10.77
N GLU A 255 5.92 9.36 -10.00
CA GLU A 255 5.18 10.49 -10.54
C GLU A 255 6.05 11.32 -11.49
N ALA A 256 7.29 11.63 -11.12
CA ALA A 256 8.21 12.38 -11.97
C ALA A 256 8.58 11.62 -13.27
N THR A 257 8.73 10.29 -13.18
CA THR A 257 9.01 9.42 -14.33
C THR A 257 7.84 9.44 -15.31
N GLU A 258 6.61 9.30 -14.83
CA GLU A 258 5.41 9.37 -15.67
C GLU A 258 5.30 10.74 -16.36
N LEU A 259 5.44 11.83 -15.61
CA LEU A 259 5.37 13.18 -16.17
C LEU A 259 6.45 13.43 -17.24
N LEU A 260 7.68 12.97 -17.00
CA LEU A 260 8.77 13.10 -17.98
C LEU A 260 8.56 12.21 -19.20
N ALA A 261 7.89 11.06 -19.09
CA ALA A 261 7.56 10.22 -20.24
C ALA A 261 6.69 10.96 -21.25
N TRP A 262 5.69 11.73 -20.79
CA TRP A 262 4.89 12.62 -21.65
C TRP A 262 5.73 13.71 -22.34
N HIS A 263 6.78 14.22 -21.68
CA HIS A 263 7.68 15.17 -22.33
C HIS A 263 8.54 14.49 -23.41
N PHE A 264 9.25 13.41 -23.06
CA PHE A 264 10.25 12.81 -23.93
C PHE A 264 9.65 12.04 -25.11
N HIS A 265 8.52 11.38 -24.92
CA HIS A 265 7.94 10.50 -25.93
C HIS A 265 6.75 11.11 -26.67
N GLU A 266 5.91 11.88 -25.97
CA GLU A 266 4.72 12.50 -26.56
C GLU A 266 4.94 13.95 -27.00
N GLY A 267 6.11 14.54 -26.71
CA GLY A 267 6.50 15.89 -27.16
C GLY A 267 5.75 17.03 -26.48
N PHE A 268 5.27 16.83 -25.24
CA PHE A 268 4.72 17.92 -24.43
C PHE A 268 5.83 18.84 -23.89
N PRO A 269 5.52 20.09 -23.50
CA PRO A 269 6.46 20.93 -22.76
C PRO A 269 6.95 20.23 -21.49
N ASP A 270 8.21 20.49 -21.12
CA ASP A 270 8.83 19.88 -19.93
C ASP A 270 8.04 20.24 -18.66
N PRO A 271 7.39 19.27 -17.98
CA PRO A 271 6.62 19.53 -16.77
C PRO A 271 7.50 19.82 -15.55
N LEU A 272 8.79 19.48 -15.60
CA LEU A 272 9.73 19.59 -14.48
C LEU A 272 10.98 20.42 -14.87
N PRO A 273 10.84 21.66 -15.34
CA PRO A 273 11.93 22.42 -15.99
C PRO A 273 13.10 22.77 -15.06
N ARG A 274 12.87 22.81 -13.74
CA ARG A 274 13.87 23.16 -12.71
C ARG A 274 14.35 21.97 -11.89
N ARG A 275 14.02 20.74 -12.28
CA ARG A 275 14.37 19.52 -11.53
C ARG A 275 15.85 19.42 -11.13
N ARG A 276 16.75 19.93 -11.97
CA ARG A 276 18.21 19.92 -11.71
C ARG A 276 18.65 20.61 -10.41
N HIS A 277 17.82 21.48 -9.81
CA HIS A 277 18.12 22.08 -8.50
C HIS A 277 18.17 21.05 -7.36
N SER A 278 17.51 19.90 -7.51
CA SER A 278 17.55 18.80 -6.54
C SER A 278 18.56 17.70 -6.91
N SER A 279 19.52 17.96 -7.80
CA SER A 279 20.50 16.95 -8.24
C SER A 279 21.40 16.41 -7.12
N GLY A 280 21.53 17.14 -6.01
CA GLY A 280 22.22 16.66 -4.80
C GLY A 280 21.43 15.61 -4.02
N SER A 281 20.18 15.31 -4.40
CA SER A 281 19.33 14.31 -3.74
C SER A 281 18.68 13.33 -4.71
N ILE A 282 18.60 13.69 -6.00
CA ILE A 282 18.00 12.86 -7.05
C ILE A 282 18.96 12.78 -8.24
N ASP A 283 19.29 11.57 -8.68
CA ASP A 283 20.00 11.37 -9.93
C ASP A 283 19.04 11.51 -11.13
N TRP A 284 18.86 12.74 -11.60
CA TRP A 284 18.00 13.02 -12.75
C TRP A 284 18.53 12.41 -14.06
N ARG A 285 19.83 12.13 -14.18
CA ARG A 285 20.35 11.47 -15.39
C ARG A 285 19.94 10.00 -15.43
N TYR A 286 19.96 9.34 -14.27
CA TYR A 286 19.41 8.00 -14.14
C TYR A 286 17.91 7.99 -14.47
N VAL A 287 17.13 8.92 -13.92
CA VAL A 287 15.68 9.04 -14.21
C VAL A 287 15.43 9.25 -15.70
N GLU A 288 16.11 10.19 -16.35
CA GLU A 288 15.94 10.45 -17.80
C GLU A 288 16.33 9.24 -18.66
N ARG A 289 17.38 8.50 -18.27
CA ARG A 289 17.74 7.25 -18.94
C ARG A 289 16.67 6.18 -18.77
N ASN A 290 16.13 6.06 -17.55
CA ASN A 290 15.04 5.14 -17.24
C ASN A 290 13.79 5.45 -18.09
N VAL A 291 13.43 6.73 -18.22
CA VAL A 291 12.32 7.19 -19.07
C VAL A 291 12.51 6.80 -20.54
N ARG A 292 13.74 6.92 -21.06
CA ARG A 292 14.04 6.63 -22.47
C ARG A 292 14.10 5.13 -22.78
N ASN A 293 14.46 4.31 -21.81
CA ASN A 293 14.78 2.89 -22.04
C ASN A 293 13.67 1.93 -21.58
N ASN A 294 12.78 2.35 -20.68
CA ASN A 294 11.68 1.51 -20.24
C ASN A 294 10.52 1.54 -21.21
N SER A 295 9.75 0.45 -21.16
CA SER A 295 8.49 0.33 -21.88
C SER A 295 7.41 1.26 -21.32
N PRO A 296 6.38 1.63 -22.10
CA PRO A 296 5.30 2.51 -21.64
C PRO A 296 4.66 2.04 -20.34
N LEU A 297 4.44 0.73 -20.19
CA LEU A 297 3.83 0.14 -19.01
C LEU A 297 4.68 0.31 -17.74
N GLY A 298 6.01 0.36 -17.89
CA GLY A 298 6.98 0.58 -16.81
C GLY A 298 7.19 2.05 -16.43
N LEU A 299 6.55 2.99 -17.14
CA LEU A 299 6.70 4.44 -16.92
C LEU A 299 5.52 5.07 -16.17
N ILE A 300 4.44 4.34 -15.97
CA ILE A 300 3.22 4.84 -15.31
C ILE A 300 3.36 4.77 -13.79
N ASN A 301 2.88 5.79 -13.09
CA ASN A 301 2.71 5.73 -11.65
C ASN A 301 1.51 4.83 -11.31
N ARG A 302 1.80 3.59 -10.90
CA ARG A 302 0.78 2.60 -10.55
C ARG A 302 0.13 2.81 -9.19
N ASP A 303 0.65 3.72 -8.36
CA ASP A 303 0.20 3.96 -6.99
C ASP A 303 0.37 2.73 -6.05
N HIS A 304 1.62 2.32 -5.83
CA HIS A 304 1.96 1.25 -4.89
C HIS A 304 2.11 1.71 -3.43
N TYR A 305 1.72 2.95 -3.10
CA TYR A 305 2.11 3.58 -1.84
C TYR A 305 0.92 4.19 -1.08
N SER A 306 -0.16 4.59 -1.76
CA SER A 306 -1.26 5.28 -1.10
C SER A 306 -2.03 4.42 -0.10
N SER A 307 -2.73 5.08 0.82
CA SER A 307 -3.67 4.43 1.73
C SER A 307 -4.79 3.72 0.97
N LEU A 308 -5.25 4.24 -0.17
CA LEU A 308 -6.23 3.53 -1.02
C LEU A 308 -5.67 2.20 -1.51
N TYR A 309 -4.41 2.16 -1.97
CA TYR A 309 -3.76 0.93 -2.36
C TYR A 309 -3.62 -0.06 -1.20
N ILE A 310 -3.20 0.42 -0.02
CA ILE A 310 -3.09 -0.40 1.18
C ILE A 310 -4.44 -1.05 1.53
N GLU A 311 -5.53 -0.27 1.49
CA GLU A 311 -6.89 -0.77 1.78
C GLU A 311 -7.46 -1.69 0.70
N ALA A 312 -7.18 -1.42 -0.57
CA ALA A 312 -7.77 -2.15 -1.70
C ALA A 312 -7.02 -3.44 -2.06
N ILE A 313 -5.72 -3.49 -1.83
CA ILE A 313 -4.83 -4.55 -2.33
C ILE A 313 -4.18 -5.31 -1.18
N VAL A 314 -3.46 -4.60 -0.30
CA VAL A 314 -2.62 -5.23 0.72
C VAL A 314 -3.45 -5.80 1.87
N LYS A 315 -4.37 -5.02 2.44
CA LYS A 315 -5.22 -5.46 3.57
C LYS A 315 -6.13 -6.65 3.23
N PRO A 316 -6.76 -6.74 2.05
CA PRO A 316 -7.52 -7.92 1.65
C PRO A 316 -6.70 -9.21 1.66
N CYS A 317 -5.40 -9.17 1.33
CA CYS A 317 -4.53 -10.34 1.42
C CYS A 317 -4.45 -10.92 2.85
N ASN A 318 -4.65 -10.10 3.89
CA ASN A 318 -4.77 -10.57 5.27
C ASN A 318 -6.17 -11.07 5.63
N LEU A 319 -7.22 -10.47 5.05
CA LEU A 319 -8.61 -10.82 5.35
C LEU A 319 -8.99 -12.17 4.76
N TYR A 320 -8.48 -12.47 3.56
CA TYR A 320 -8.81 -13.66 2.79
C TYR A 320 -7.80 -14.79 2.94
N LYS A 321 -6.78 -14.63 3.80
CA LYS A 321 -5.85 -15.72 4.04
C LYS A 321 -6.58 -16.94 4.63
N PRO A 322 -6.20 -18.16 4.23
CA PRO A 322 -6.73 -19.40 4.82
C PRO A 322 -6.65 -19.36 6.37
N LYS A 323 -7.69 -19.81 7.07
CA LYS A 323 -7.76 -19.72 8.55
C LYS A 323 -7.26 -20.95 9.30
N SER A 324 -7.16 -22.10 8.64
CA SER A 324 -6.83 -23.38 9.28
C SER A 324 -5.98 -24.27 8.39
N LEU A 325 -5.19 -25.13 9.03
CA LEU A 325 -4.22 -26.02 8.38
C LEU A 325 -4.85 -27.17 7.58
N GLY A 326 -6.13 -27.48 7.81
CA GLY A 326 -6.89 -28.48 7.04
C GLY A 326 -7.59 -27.94 5.78
N ILE A 327 -7.25 -26.74 5.32
CA ILE A 327 -7.86 -26.13 4.13
C ILE A 327 -7.28 -26.79 2.86
N PRO A 328 -8.08 -26.95 1.78
CA PRO A 328 -7.58 -27.46 0.51
C PRO A 328 -6.33 -26.71 0.03
N VAL A 329 -5.33 -27.47 -0.40
CA VAL A 329 -4.02 -26.96 -0.87
C VAL A 329 -4.20 -25.91 -1.96
N ASP A 330 -5.14 -26.15 -2.88
CA ASP A 330 -5.45 -25.24 -3.99
C ASP A 330 -5.83 -23.84 -3.51
N ARG A 331 -6.53 -23.71 -2.38
CA ARG A 331 -6.87 -22.39 -1.81
C ARG A 331 -5.66 -21.68 -1.26
N VAL A 332 -4.72 -22.42 -0.67
CA VAL A 332 -3.46 -21.83 -0.19
C VAL A 332 -2.59 -21.42 -1.36
N GLN A 333 -2.49 -22.26 -2.40
CA GLN A 333 -1.75 -21.93 -3.62
C GLN A 333 -2.36 -20.72 -4.34
N ALA A 334 -3.69 -20.65 -4.46
CA ALA A 334 -4.37 -19.47 -5.01
C ALA A 334 -4.09 -18.21 -4.19
N TRP A 335 -4.08 -18.31 -2.85
CA TRP A 335 -3.71 -17.20 -2.00
C TRP A 335 -2.24 -16.79 -2.16
N MET A 336 -1.30 -17.74 -2.22
CA MET A 336 0.14 -17.47 -2.44
C MET A 336 0.39 -16.82 -3.81
N ALA A 337 -0.24 -17.32 -4.87
CA ALA A 337 -0.22 -16.69 -6.19
C ALA A 337 -0.77 -15.26 -6.12
N ALA A 338 -1.84 -15.04 -5.35
CA ALA A 338 -2.36 -13.69 -5.15
C ALA A 338 -1.36 -12.76 -4.43
N LEU A 339 -0.51 -13.27 -3.53
CA LEU A 339 0.57 -12.47 -2.94
C LEU A 339 1.62 -12.10 -3.98
N MET A 340 1.91 -13.00 -4.92
CA MET A 340 2.86 -12.75 -5.99
C MET A 340 2.42 -11.60 -6.89
N ASP A 341 1.15 -11.51 -7.29
CA ASP A 341 0.74 -10.42 -8.20
C ASP A 341 0.30 -9.13 -7.47
N ASN A 342 0.07 -9.16 -6.15
CA ASN A 342 -0.39 -7.98 -5.39
C ASN A 342 0.68 -7.36 -4.50
N VAL A 343 1.51 -8.18 -3.84
CA VAL A 343 2.43 -7.73 -2.77
C VAL A 343 3.88 -7.66 -3.26
N ASN A 344 4.33 -8.61 -4.09
CA ASN A 344 5.68 -8.53 -4.68
C ASN A 344 5.93 -7.26 -5.49
N PRO A 345 4.98 -6.75 -6.30
CA PRO A 345 5.19 -5.49 -7.01
C PRO A 345 5.47 -4.33 -6.04
N THR A 346 4.85 -4.33 -4.84
CA THR A 346 5.14 -3.33 -3.81
C THR A 346 6.58 -3.43 -3.31
N PHE A 347 7.06 -4.65 -3.02
CA PHE A 347 8.45 -4.88 -2.60
C PHE A 347 9.44 -4.47 -3.69
N GLN A 348 9.20 -4.91 -4.93
CA GLN A 348 10.02 -4.55 -6.08
C GLN A 348 10.09 -3.04 -6.30
N SER A 349 8.95 -2.35 -6.18
CA SER A 349 8.84 -0.90 -6.30
C SER A 349 9.66 -0.19 -5.22
N HIS A 350 9.53 -0.59 -3.95
CA HIS A 350 10.32 0.00 -2.87
C HIS A 350 11.81 -0.29 -3.02
N PHE A 351 12.19 -1.52 -3.41
CA PHE A 351 13.57 -1.90 -3.61
C PHE A 351 14.24 -1.14 -4.77
N SER A 352 13.63 -1.16 -5.95
CA SER A 352 14.17 -0.49 -7.16
C SER A 352 14.35 1.01 -6.96
N GLN A 353 13.48 1.63 -6.17
CA GLN A 353 13.51 3.06 -5.89
C GLN A 353 14.26 3.41 -4.60
N SER A 354 14.78 2.40 -3.87
CA SER A 354 15.37 2.58 -2.53
C SER A 354 14.46 3.35 -1.56
N SER A 355 13.14 3.16 -1.67
CA SER A 355 12.13 3.84 -0.85
C SER A 355 11.90 3.10 0.46
N VAL A 356 11.75 3.84 1.56
CA VAL A 356 11.43 3.26 2.87
C VAL A 356 9.92 3.04 3.00
N PHE A 357 9.55 1.93 3.62
CA PHE A 357 8.14 1.64 3.95
C PHE A 357 7.61 2.60 5.02
N THR A 358 6.35 3.02 4.89
CA THR A 358 5.60 3.63 5.99
C THR A 358 5.19 2.58 7.01
N LEU A 359 4.84 3.00 8.24
CA LEU A 359 4.31 2.07 9.24
C LEU A 359 2.96 1.51 8.79
N GLU A 360 2.15 2.35 8.15
CA GLU A 360 0.83 2.04 7.62
C GLU A 360 0.89 0.94 6.55
N MET A 361 1.92 0.94 5.70
CA MET A 361 2.18 -0.14 4.73
C MET A 361 2.79 -1.38 5.40
N ALA A 362 3.72 -1.19 6.33
CA ALA A 362 4.42 -2.30 6.97
C ALA A 362 3.52 -3.15 7.88
N TRP A 363 2.56 -2.52 8.58
CA TRP A 363 1.65 -3.21 9.50
C TRP A 363 0.83 -4.34 8.89
N PRO A 364 0.20 -4.20 7.71
CA PRO A 364 -0.43 -5.32 7.05
C PRO A 364 0.57 -6.28 6.38
N MET A 365 1.77 -5.82 5.98
CA MET A 365 2.76 -6.70 5.35
C MET A 365 3.36 -7.74 6.31
N VAL A 366 3.69 -7.35 7.55
CA VAL A 366 4.31 -8.26 8.51
C VAL A 366 3.46 -9.51 8.78
N PRO A 367 2.14 -9.42 9.06
CA PRO A 367 1.28 -10.59 9.24
C PRO A 367 1.10 -11.45 7.98
N ILE A 368 1.27 -10.88 6.78
CA ILE A 368 1.24 -11.63 5.52
C ILE A 368 2.50 -12.48 5.42
N LEU A 369 3.68 -11.86 5.59
CA LEU A 369 4.98 -12.55 5.57
C LEU A 369 5.02 -13.64 6.65
N GLN A 370 4.57 -13.33 7.88
CA GLN A 370 4.51 -14.28 8.98
C GLN A 370 3.63 -15.48 8.64
N TYR A 371 2.44 -15.26 8.11
CA TYR A 371 1.53 -16.36 7.81
C TYR A 371 2.07 -17.26 6.69
N ALA A 372 2.63 -16.66 5.64
CA ALA A 372 3.26 -17.43 4.57
C ALA A 372 4.44 -18.26 5.09
N TYR A 373 5.25 -17.68 5.99
CA TYR A 373 6.36 -18.38 6.63
C TYR A 373 5.88 -19.53 7.51
N ASP A 374 4.92 -19.27 8.41
CA ASP A 374 4.38 -20.29 9.33
C ASP A 374 3.78 -21.47 8.57
N TYR A 375 3.11 -21.21 7.44
CA TYR A 375 2.57 -22.27 6.60
C TYR A 375 3.68 -23.16 6.01
N LEU A 376 4.80 -22.58 5.59
CA LEU A 376 5.91 -23.31 4.99
C LEU A 376 6.80 -24.05 6.00
N VAL A 377 6.76 -23.66 7.28
CA VAL A 377 7.41 -24.40 8.37
C VAL A 377 6.74 -25.75 8.61
N ILE A 378 5.43 -25.85 8.35
CA ILE A 378 4.62 -27.05 8.63
C ILE A 378 4.19 -27.81 7.37
N SER A 379 4.28 -27.17 6.19
CA SER A 379 3.87 -27.74 4.91
C SER A 379 4.87 -27.42 3.81
N ASP A 380 5.14 -28.42 2.98
CA ASP A 380 5.98 -28.41 1.79
C ASP A 380 5.17 -28.25 0.49
N ARG A 381 3.85 -28.02 0.61
CA ARG A 381 2.91 -28.03 -0.54
C ARG A 381 2.82 -26.71 -1.31
N ALA A 382 3.63 -25.73 -0.93
CA ALA A 382 3.69 -24.42 -1.56
C ALA A 382 5.13 -23.91 -1.55
N GLU A 383 5.42 -22.97 -2.43
CA GLU A 383 6.70 -22.27 -2.44
C GLU A 383 6.59 -20.94 -1.70
N TRP A 384 7.75 -20.41 -1.30
CA TRP A 384 7.83 -19.07 -0.75
C TRP A 384 7.47 -18.04 -1.83
N PRO A 385 6.38 -17.26 -1.65
CA PRO A 385 5.85 -16.45 -2.74
C PRO A 385 6.61 -15.13 -2.92
N PHE A 386 7.63 -14.84 -2.10
CA PHE A 386 8.30 -13.54 -2.11
C PHE A 386 9.73 -13.61 -2.62
N ASN A 387 10.16 -12.58 -3.33
CA ASN A 387 11.57 -12.41 -3.65
C ASN A 387 12.32 -11.82 -2.45
N ASN A 388 13.15 -12.63 -1.80
CA ASN A 388 13.92 -12.26 -0.60
C ASN A 388 14.79 -11.02 -0.80
N ALA A 389 15.31 -10.80 -2.01
CA ALA A 389 16.16 -9.66 -2.33
C ALA A 389 15.40 -8.33 -2.35
N TRP A 390 14.06 -8.35 -2.33
CA TRP A 390 13.26 -7.13 -2.32
C TRP A 390 12.68 -6.81 -0.95
N ILE A 391 12.66 -7.77 -0.02
CA ILE A 391 12.10 -7.56 1.32
C ILE A 391 13.15 -6.86 2.20
N PRO A 392 12.83 -5.70 2.78
CA PRO A 392 13.75 -5.00 3.69
C PRO A 392 13.99 -5.80 4.97
N ARG A 393 15.21 -5.71 5.51
CA ARG A 393 15.62 -6.34 6.78
C ARG A 393 14.63 -6.04 7.91
N ALA A 394 14.15 -4.81 7.98
CA ALA A 394 13.24 -4.37 9.03
C ALA A 394 11.97 -5.22 9.12
N LEU A 395 11.45 -5.72 7.99
CA LEU A 395 10.26 -6.58 7.95
C LEU A 395 10.60 -8.04 8.29
N PHE A 396 11.71 -8.57 7.77
CA PHE A 396 12.18 -9.91 8.15
C PHE A 396 12.41 -10.04 9.66
N GLN A 397 13.02 -9.03 10.28
CA GLN A 397 13.26 -9.01 11.72
C GLN A 397 11.99 -8.93 12.58
N GLN A 398 10.82 -8.69 11.97
CA GLN A 398 9.54 -8.80 12.66
C GLN A 398 8.99 -10.23 12.69
N LEU A 399 9.55 -11.14 11.89
CA LEU A 399 9.08 -12.52 11.83
C LEU A 399 9.46 -13.26 13.12
N GLN A 400 8.49 -14.01 13.62
CA GLN A 400 8.59 -14.86 14.78
C GLN A 400 8.79 -16.31 14.32
N VAL A 401 10.02 -16.79 14.42
CA VAL A 401 10.34 -18.18 14.08
C VAL A 401 9.84 -19.10 15.18
N ARG A 402 8.94 -20.03 14.83
CA ARG A 402 8.44 -21.07 15.73
C ARG A 402 8.72 -22.43 15.12
N VAL A 403 9.42 -23.28 15.87
CA VAL A 403 9.78 -24.64 15.47
C VAL A 403 9.23 -25.58 16.53
N ASP A 404 8.37 -26.51 16.13
CA ASP A 404 7.79 -27.53 17.01
C ASP A 404 7.15 -26.94 18.29
N GLY A 405 6.51 -25.77 18.14
CA GLY A 405 5.85 -25.04 19.24
C GLY A 405 6.76 -24.12 20.06
N ASN A 406 8.07 -24.20 19.89
CA ASN A 406 9.05 -23.37 20.61
C ASN A 406 9.46 -22.15 19.78
N PHE A 407 9.65 -21.02 20.46
CA PHE A 407 10.13 -19.79 19.83
C PHE A 407 11.65 -19.80 19.70
N GLU A 408 12.17 -19.62 18.49
CA GLU A 408 13.59 -19.45 18.26
C GLU A 408 13.98 -17.97 18.20
N GLY A 409 15.04 -17.59 18.92
CA GLY A 409 15.59 -16.24 18.90
C GLY A 409 14.95 -15.28 19.92
N LYS A 410 14.97 -13.97 19.61
CA LYS A 410 14.39 -12.91 20.45
C LYS A 410 13.06 -12.44 19.86
N ARG A 411 12.07 -12.18 20.73
CA ARG A 411 10.80 -11.59 20.29
C ARG A 411 11.06 -10.28 19.56
N ALA A 412 10.44 -10.13 18.39
CA ALA A 412 10.50 -8.89 17.64
C ALA A 412 10.03 -7.72 18.51
N PRO A 413 10.79 -6.60 18.56
CA PRO A 413 10.32 -5.39 19.22
C PRO A 413 9.17 -4.76 18.41
N LEU A 414 8.46 -3.79 19.00
CA LEU A 414 7.46 -3.02 18.28
C LEU A 414 8.11 -2.36 17.06
N LEU A 415 7.55 -2.57 15.88
CA LEU A 415 8.04 -1.94 14.65
C LEU A 415 7.94 -0.41 14.76
N THR A 416 9.06 0.27 14.57
CA THR A 416 9.13 1.74 14.56
C THR A 416 9.59 2.25 13.20
N ARG A 417 9.31 3.53 12.94
CA ARG A 417 9.79 4.25 11.75
C ARG A 417 11.32 4.18 11.62
N GLU A 418 12.03 4.36 12.74
CA GLU A 418 13.50 4.31 12.75
C GLU A 418 14.03 2.93 12.34
N MET A 419 13.37 1.85 12.75
CA MET A 419 13.71 0.50 12.30
C MET A 419 13.51 0.32 10.80
N LEU A 420 12.43 0.86 10.24
CA LEU A 420 12.17 0.81 8.79
C LEU A 420 13.22 1.58 7.99
N ILE A 421 13.68 2.73 8.48
CA ILE A 421 14.74 3.54 7.85
C ILE A 421 16.09 2.81 7.92
N THR A 422 16.49 2.36 9.11
CA THR A 422 17.80 1.72 9.32
C THR A 422 17.89 0.34 8.69
N GLY A 423 16.78 -0.42 8.69
CA GLY A 423 16.64 -1.74 8.09
C GLY A 423 16.04 -1.74 6.69
N ARG A 424 16.14 -0.64 5.93
CA ARG A 424 15.57 -0.53 4.58
C ARG A 424 16.20 -1.45 3.55
N LEU A 425 17.49 -1.78 3.73
CA LEU A 425 18.19 -2.67 2.82
C LEU A 425 17.82 -4.13 3.12
N PRO A 426 17.72 -4.99 2.10
CA PRO A 426 17.52 -6.42 2.29
C PRO A 426 18.65 -7.07 3.09
N MET A 427 18.35 -8.21 3.70
CA MET A 427 19.37 -9.04 4.34
C MET A 427 20.16 -9.80 3.27
N VAL A 428 21.40 -10.18 3.58
CA VAL A 428 22.20 -11.03 2.69
C VAL A 428 21.57 -12.42 2.63
N GLU A 429 21.55 -13.05 1.46
CA GLU A 429 20.85 -14.31 1.23
C GLU A 429 21.28 -15.43 2.21
N GLY A 430 22.58 -15.54 2.51
CA GLY A 430 23.09 -16.52 3.48
C GLY A 430 22.54 -16.30 4.90
N GLU A 431 22.33 -15.04 5.29
CA GLU A 431 21.73 -14.70 6.58
C GLU A 431 20.25 -15.09 6.63
N ILE A 432 19.50 -14.83 5.55
CA ILE A 432 18.09 -15.21 5.44
C ILE A 432 17.95 -16.74 5.49
N LYS A 433 18.79 -17.45 4.72
CA LYS A 433 18.81 -18.91 4.69
C LYS A 433 19.05 -19.48 6.09
N HIS A 434 20.07 -18.98 6.77
CA HIS A 434 20.44 -19.46 8.08
C HIS A 434 19.43 -19.11 9.19
N GLN A 435 18.85 -17.91 9.18
CA GLN A 435 17.97 -17.47 10.27
C GLN A 435 16.50 -17.87 10.07
N TYR A 436 16.02 -17.93 8.83
CA TYR A 436 14.60 -18.14 8.54
C TYR A 436 14.37 -19.40 7.72
N MET A 437 15.04 -19.56 6.58
CA MET A 437 14.65 -20.59 5.60
C MET A 437 15.04 -22.01 6.01
N ARG A 438 16.07 -22.21 6.83
CA ARG A 438 16.45 -23.55 7.35
C ARG A 438 15.33 -24.27 8.10
N HIS A 439 14.34 -23.51 8.61
CA HIS A 439 13.23 -24.05 9.38
C HIS A 439 12.02 -24.44 8.52
N LEU A 440 12.03 -24.12 7.23
CA LEU A 440 10.99 -24.55 6.31
C LEU A 440 11.00 -26.08 6.22
N LYS A 441 9.81 -26.69 6.14
CA LYS A 441 9.67 -28.14 6.14
C LYS A 441 10.49 -28.80 5.04
N ALA A 442 10.40 -28.29 3.82
CA ALA A 442 11.16 -28.81 2.68
C ALA A 442 12.69 -28.79 2.91
N GLN A 443 13.21 -27.77 3.61
CA GLN A 443 14.63 -27.65 3.92
C GLN A 443 15.05 -28.57 5.08
N ARG A 444 14.18 -28.76 6.09
CA ARG A 444 14.39 -29.75 7.16
C ARG A 444 14.40 -31.17 6.60
N ASP A 445 13.44 -31.50 5.74
CA ASP A 445 13.30 -32.85 5.15
C ASP A 445 14.49 -33.19 4.23
N GLN A 446 15.02 -32.21 3.47
CA GLN A 446 16.26 -32.38 2.69
C GLN A 446 17.50 -32.59 3.56
N ALA A 447 17.58 -31.95 4.74
CA ALA A 447 18.71 -32.12 5.66
C ALA A 447 18.68 -33.45 6.45
N VAL A 448 17.52 -34.12 6.51
CA VAL A 448 17.36 -35.44 7.16
C VAL A 448 17.57 -36.59 6.18
N GLN A 449 17.51 -36.34 4.86
CA GLN A 449 17.94 -37.35 3.89
C GLN A 449 19.46 -37.54 4.02
N PRO A 450 19.95 -38.74 4.37
CA PRO A 450 21.37 -38.99 4.36
C PRO A 450 21.87 -38.78 2.93
N SER A 451 22.88 -37.94 2.77
CA SER A 451 23.69 -37.97 1.56
C SER A 451 24.32 -39.36 1.51
N ASP A 452 23.94 -40.17 0.53
CA ASP A 452 24.60 -41.46 0.25
C ASP A 452 26.07 -41.29 -0.23
N ASP A 453 26.62 -40.08 -0.15
CA ASP A 453 28.03 -39.75 -0.40
C ASP A 453 28.72 -39.28 0.91
N GLU A 454 28.77 -40.15 1.92
CA GLU A 454 29.84 -40.07 2.94
C GLU A 454 31.05 -40.88 2.47
N GLU A 455 31.94 -40.26 1.70
CA GLU A 455 33.36 -40.65 1.74
C GLU A 455 33.98 -40.10 3.02
N VAL A 456 34.11 -40.99 3.98
CA VAL A 456 34.86 -40.82 5.23
C VAL A 456 36.30 -40.42 4.91
N SER A 457 36.68 -39.20 5.30
CA SER A 457 38.08 -38.76 5.37
C SER A 457 38.45 -38.60 6.83
N ASP A 458 38.96 -39.71 7.39
CA ASP A 458 39.72 -39.70 8.64
C ASP A 458 41.02 -38.90 8.44
N VAL A 459 41.16 -37.79 9.16
CA VAL A 459 42.48 -37.22 9.45
C VAL A 459 42.62 -37.02 10.95
N TYR A 460 43.54 -37.80 11.49
CA TYR A 460 43.96 -37.86 12.89
C TYR A 460 44.44 -36.51 13.46
N MET A 461 43.95 -36.25 14.67
CA MET A 461 44.58 -35.59 15.84
C MET A 461 45.99 -34.99 15.69
N THR A 462 46.15 -33.77 16.23
CA THR A 462 47.26 -33.48 17.15
C THR A 462 46.89 -32.38 18.16
N ASP A 463 46.82 -32.77 19.43
CA ASP A 463 46.83 -31.89 20.60
C ASP A 463 48.22 -31.27 20.80
N SER A 464 48.28 -30.01 21.24
CA SER A 464 49.36 -29.48 22.09
C SER A 464 48.96 -28.17 22.78
N SER A 465 49.17 -28.17 24.09
CA SER A 465 48.82 -27.22 25.14
C SER A 465 49.59 -25.89 25.17
N GLY A 466 48.98 -24.83 25.74
CA GLY A 466 49.67 -23.62 26.22
C GLY A 466 48.82 -22.70 27.11
N ARG A 467 49.23 -22.51 28.38
CA ARG A 467 48.57 -21.78 29.48
C ARG A 467 48.74 -20.24 29.40
N SER A 468 47.79 -19.45 29.94
CA SER A 468 47.97 -18.45 31.05
C SER A 468 47.03 -17.21 31.06
N ASN A 469 45.98 -17.27 31.91
CA ASN A 469 45.63 -16.35 33.04
C ASN A 469 45.19 -14.86 32.88
N PRO A 470 44.52 -14.27 33.93
CA PRO A 470 43.26 -13.49 33.82
C PRO A 470 43.33 -12.04 34.35
N ILE A 471 42.27 -11.22 34.15
CA ILE A 471 42.04 -9.98 34.93
C ILE A 471 40.55 -9.83 35.36
N ARG A 472 40.37 -9.63 36.67
CA ARG A 472 39.14 -9.35 37.42
C ARG A 472 38.73 -7.87 37.35
N SER A 473 37.44 -7.64 37.12
CA SER A 473 36.48 -6.67 37.73
C SER A 473 36.95 -5.39 38.44
N ARG A 474 36.20 -4.26 38.26
CA ARG A 474 35.68 -3.47 39.41
C ARG A 474 34.38 -2.66 39.11
N PRO A 475 33.59 -2.29 40.16
CA PRO A 475 32.16 -1.98 40.13
C PRO A 475 31.77 -0.56 40.64
N THR A 476 30.51 -0.15 40.51
CA THR A 476 29.89 0.91 41.34
C THR A 476 28.47 0.56 41.82
N LYS A 477 28.13 1.12 42.99
CA LYS A 477 27.17 0.68 44.02
C LYS A 477 25.72 1.20 43.85
N ARG A 478 24.78 0.39 44.40
CA ARG A 478 23.39 0.60 44.90
C ARG A 478 22.72 1.99 44.83
N ARG A 479 21.44 1.98 44.45
CA ARG A 479 20.36 2.60 45.24
C ARG A 479 19.22 1.61 45.47
N GLU A 480 18.90 1.41 46.74
CA GLU A 480 17.78 0.61 47.23
C GLU A 480 16.45 1.31 46.89
N GLY A 481 15.61 0.61 46.14
CA GLY A 481 14.17 0.87 46.08
C GLY A 481 13.51 -0.49 46.26
N THR A 482 12.94 -0.73 47.43
CA THR A 482 12.23 -1.97 47.75
C THR A 482 10.97 -2.05 46.91
N ILE A 483 11.07 -2.66 45.72
CA ILE A 483 9.88 -3.03 44.94
C ILE A 483 9.16 -4.10 45.77
N PRO A 484 7.89 -3.89 46.16
CA PRO A 484 7.19 -4.84 47.00
C PRO A 484 7.11 -6.20 46.28
N ARG A 485 7.33 -7.30 47.03
CA ARG A 485 7.54 -8.66 46.49
C ARG A 485 6.47 -9.14 45.49
N HIS A 486 5.26 -8.58 45.51
CA HIS A 486 4.20 -8.92 44.56
C HIS A 486 4.41 -8.34 43.13
N LYS A 487 5.33 -7.38 42.94
CA LYS A 487 5.69 -6.84 41.61
C LYS A 487 6.92 -7.50 40.98
N LEU A 488 7.60 -8.40 41.71
CA LEU A 488 8.63 -9.26 41.16
C LEU A 488 7.96 -10.51 40.58
N ARG A 489 7.70 -10.49 39.26
CA ARG A 489 7.17 -11.65 38.53
C ARG A 489 8.02 -12.89 38.86
N ARG A 490 7.37 -13.93 39.41
CA ARG A 490 7.96 -15.26 39.58
C ARG A 490 8.38 -15.79 38.20
N LYS A 491 9.49 -16.54 38.16
CA LYS A 491 9.88 -17.29 36.97
C LYS A 491 8.71 -18.19 36.57
N PHE A 492 8.31 -18.18 35.29
CA PHE A 492 7.23 -19.01 34.72
C PHE A 492 7.31 -20.50 35.13
N TRP A 493 8.52 -20.99 35.44
CA TRP A 493 8.85 -22.35 35.89
C TRP A 493 8.49 -22.66 37.36
N GLN A 494 8.03 -21.67 38.14
CA GLN A 494 7.68 -21.84 39.55
C GLN A 494 6.16 -21.77 39.81
N ILE A 495 5.34 -21.78 38.76
CA ILE A 495 3.89 -21.81 38.89
C ILE A 495 3.46 -23.24 39.25
N PRO A 496 2.75 -23.47 40.37
CA PRO A 496 2.24 -24.78 40.73
C PRO A 496 1.38 -25.35 39.61
N THR A 497 1.68 -26.57 39.17
CA THR A 497 1.04 -27.22 38.03
C THR A 497 0.16 -28.37 38.50
N TYR A 498 -1.08 -28.41 38.00
CA TYR A 498 -2.10 -29.40 38.31
C TYR A 498 -2.63 -30.00 37.00
N ASN A 499 -3.20 -31.20 37.07
CA ASN A 499 -3.86 -31.86 35.94
C ASN A 499 -5.38 -31.90 36.12
N LEU A 500 -6.13 -32.35 35.11
CA LEU A 500 -7.60 -32.38 35.20
C LEU A 500 -8.13 -33.36 36.25
N LYS A 501 -7.33 -34.36 36.64
CA LYS A 501 -7.71 -35.34 37.68
C LYS A 501 -7.52 -34.80 39.10
N HIS A 502 -6.54 -33.91 39.31
CA HIS A 502 -6.26 -33.27 40.60
C HIS A 502 -6.39 -31.75 40.46
N PHE A 503 -7.58 -31.32 40.03
CA PHE A 503 -7.85 -29.92 39.76
C PHE A 503 -7.74 -29.09 41.06
N PRO A 504 -7.07 -27.92 41.04
CA PRO A 504 -6.84 -27.15 42.26
C PRO A 504 -8.14 -26.58 42.80
N SER A 505 -8.31 -26.57 44.12
CA SER A 505 -9.46 -25.93 44.74
C SER A 505 -9.36 -24.41 44.60
N LEU A 506 -10.49 -23.70 44.69
CA LEU A 506 -10.50 -22.24 44.61
C LEU A 506 -9.61 -21.59 45.69
N GLU A 507 -9.55 -22.19 46.88
CA GLU A 507 -8.70 -21.74 47.99
C GLU A 507 -7.21 -21.93 47.66
N THR A 508 -6.86 -23.02 46.97
CA THR A 508 -5.51 -23.26 46.44
C THR A 508 -5.13 -22.21 45.39
N VAL A 509 -6.03 -21.86 44.46
CA VAL A 509 -5.78 -20.80 43.47
C VAL A 509 -5.64 -19.42 44.15
N LYS A 510 -6.49 -19.12 45.14
CA LYS A 510 -6.40 -17.91 45.97
C LYS A 510 -5.05 -17.79 46.69
N TYR A 511 -4.59 -18.87 47.30
CA TYR A 511 -3.35 -18.92 48.04
C TYR A 511 -2.11 -18.73 47.13
N HIS A 512 -2.11 -19.38 45.96
CA HIS A 512 -0.97 -19.31 45.05
C HIS A 512 -0.98 -18.10 44.11
N GLY A 513 -2.13 -17.44 43.94
CA GLY A 513 -2.33 -16.29 43.05
C GLY A 513 -2.41 -16.69 41.57
N GLU A 514 -1.56 -17.61 41.11
CA GLU A 514 -1.62 -18.20 39.77
C GLU A 514 -1.26 -19.68 39.84
N VAL A 515 -1.99 -20.53 39.12
CA VAL A 515 -1.72 -21.96 38.98
C VAL A 515 -1.83 -22.36 37.50
N ARG A 516 -1.10 -23.38 37.09
CA ARG A 516 -1.13 -23.92 35.72
C ARG A 516 -1.93 -25.21 35.70
N ILE A 517 -2.81 -25.36 34.73
CA ILE A 517 -3.45 -26.63 34.40
C ILE A 517 -2.74 -27.21 33.17
N SER A 518 -2.06 -28.33 33.38
CA SER A 518 -1.36 -29.09 32.34
C SER A 518 -1.82 -30.53 32.38
N ASP A 519 -2.43 -30.97 31.29
CA ASP A 519 -2.87 -32.36 31.09
C ASP A 519 -2.68 -32.72 29.62
N ALA A 520 -1.46 -33.11 29.27
CA ALA A 520 -1.05 -33.37 27.89
C ALA A 520 -1.88 -34.45 27.18
N ALA A 521 -2.58 -35.31 27.93
CA ALA A 521 -3.43 -36.35 27.37
C ALA A 521 -4.82 -35.86 26.95
N ARG A 522 -5.27 -34.71 27.48
CA ARG A 522 -6.67 -34.25 27.37
C ARG A 522 -6.83 -32.79 26.96
N LEU A 523 -5.77 -32.00 27.08
CA LEU A 523 -5.77 -30.58 26.73
C LEU A 523 -4.79 -30.32 25.58
N PRO A 524 -5.19 -29.54 24.57
CA PRO A 524 -4.31 -29.19 23.45
C PRO A 524 -3.18 -28.22 23.86
N ALA A 525 -3.30 -27.55 25.01
CA ALA A 525 -2.27 -26.71 25.61
C ALA A 525 -2.54 -26.46 27.11
N ASP A 526 -1.49 -26.10 27.84
CA ASP A 526 -1.60 -25.65 29.23
C ASP A 526 -2.33 -24.31 29.31
N PHE A 527 -3.18 -24.13 30.31
CA PHE A 527 -3.80 -22.82 30.61
C PHE A 527 -3.59 -22.43 32.07
N ILE A 528 -3.56 -21.12 32.34
CA ILE A 528 -3.26 -20.57 33.68
C ILE A 528 -4.54 -20.05 34.31
N LEU A 529 -4.81 -20.47 35.54
CA LEU A 529 -5.86 -19.92 36.39
C LEU A 529 -5.21 -18.93 37.36
N SER A 530 -5.64 -17.67 37.30
CA SER A 530 -5.17 -16.62 38.19
C SER A 530 -6.30 -16.13 39.10
N TRP A 531 -5.98 -15.92 40.37
CA TRP A 531 -6.84 -15.28 41.35
C TRP A 531 -6.44 -13.81 41.50
N GLY A 532 -7.28 -12.90 40.99
CA GLY A 532 -7.06 -11.47 41.04
C GLY A 532 -8.29 -10.68 40.63
N TRP A 533 -8.26 -9.36 40.83
CA TRP A 533 -9.38 -8.44 40.57
C TRP A 533 -9.62 -8.09 39.09
N VAL A 534 -9.14 -8.89 38.14
CA VAL A 534 -9.25 -8.56 36.71
C VAL A 534 -9.53 -9.80 35.86
N VAL A 535 -10.75 -9.82 35.34
CA VAL A 535 -11.33 -10.72 34.34
C VAL A 535 -10.60 -10.57 32.99
N CYS A 536 -10.52 -11.66 32.22
CA CYS A 536 -10.15 -11.70 30.80
C CYS A 536 -10.66 -10.47 30.02
N PHE A 537 -9.76 -9.57 29.60
CA PHE A 537 -10.11 -8.32 28.88
C PHE A 537 -10.69 -8.56 27.47
N TYR A 538 -10.57 -9.78 26.93
CA TYR A 538 -11.12 -10.16 25.62
C TYR A 538 -12.53 -10.76 25.71
N CYS A 539 -12.92 -11.24 26.88
CA CYS A 539 -14.19 -11.95 27.11
C CYS A 539 -15.36 -10.99 27.44
N LEU A 540 -15.10 -9.70 27.59
CA LEU A 540 -16.10 -8.68 27.96
C LEU A 540 -16.43 -7.67 26.87
N LYS A 541 -15.74 -7.64 25.72
CA LYS A 541 -16.05 -6.63 24.70
C LYS A 541 -17.25 -6.97 23.82
N HIS A 542 -17.64 -8.24 23.64
CA HIS A 542 -18.72 -8.64 22.73
C HIS A 542 -19.64 -9.74 23.29
N SER A 543 -20.21 -9.55 24.48
CA SER A 543 -21.35 -10.38 24.91
C SER A 543 -22.63 -9.55 24.92
N PRO A 544 -23.58 -9.76 23.98
CA PRO A 544 -24.86 -9.07 23.95
C PRO A 544 -25.83 -9.49 25.07
N ARG A 545 -25.38 -10.31 26.04
CA ARG A 545 -26.21 -10.84 27.12
C ARG A 545 -26.14 -10.08 28.45
N VAL A 546 -25.26 -9.08 28.59
CA VAL A 546 -25.00 -8.48 29.91
C VAL A 546 -25.37 -7.00 30.04
N GLY A 547 -25.87 -6.34 28.99
CA GLY A 547 -26.57 -5.05 29.09
C GLY A 547 -25.88 -4.00 29.98
N VAL A 548 -24.64 -3.61 29.67
CA VAL A 548 -24.01 -2.44 30.31
C VAL A 548 -23.43 -1.53 29.23
N ASP A 549 -24.00 -0.34 29.11
CA ASP A 549 -23.53 0.73 28.25
C ASP A 549 -22.23 1.35 28.79
N ARG A 550 -21.22 1.47 27.91
CA ARG A 550 -20.47 2.70 27.63
C ARG A 550 -19.48 2.51 26.49
#